data_AF-E5FQF2-F1
#
_entry.id   AF-E5FQF2-F1
#
_cell.length_a   1.000
_cell.length_b   1.000
_cell.length_c   1.000
_cell.angle_alpha   90.00
_cell.angle_beta   90.00
_cell.angle_gamma   90.00
#
_symmetry.space_group_name_H-M   'P 1'
#
loop_
_entity.id
_entity.type
_entity.pdbx_description
1 polymer ?
#
loop_
_entity_poly.entity_id
_entity_poly.type
_entity_poly.pdbx_seq_one_letter_code
_entity_poly.pdbx_strand_id
1 'polypeptide(L)'
;SPKLIWPNNYGVWVDEFEAMDLLDCLDATWPGAVVYVDDQKKKLLGRPYGRVNRKQLKSKMMQRCILNGVQFHQAKVVKVIHEETKSFLICSDGVTIQAAVVLDATGFSRCLVQYDKPYNPGYQVAYGILAEVEEHPFDLDKMVFMDWRDSHLKDGTELKERNSRIPTFLYAMPFSSTRIFLEETSLVARPGLQMEDIQERMVARLKHLGIKVKSIEEDERCVIPM
;
A
#
# COMPACT_ATOMS: atom_id res chain seq x y z
N SER A 1 1.39 3.27 17.20
CA SER A 1 1.85 2.38 18.28
C SER A 1 2.20 1.01 17.70
N PRO A 2 3.27 0.33 18.16
CA PRO A 2 3.65 -1.01 17.69
C PRO A 2 2.54 -2.05 17.86
N LYS A 3 1.52 -1.80 18.67
CA LYS A 3 0.35 -2.68 18.84
C LYS A 3 -0.73 -2.49 17.76
N LEU A 4 -0.78 -1.34 17.07
CA LEU A 4 -1.79 -1.07 16.03
C LEU A 4 -1.54 -1.91 14.78
N ILE A 5 -2.56 -2.60 14.30
CA ILE A 5 -2.50 -3.39 13.06
C ILE A 5 -2.16 -2.44 11.89
N TRP A 6 -1.34 -2.91 10.95
CA TRP A 6 -1.09 -2.14 9.73
C TRP A 6 -2.39 -2.10 8.91
N PRO A 7 -2.95 -0.91 8.66
CA PRO A 7 -4.29 -0.78 8.08
C PRO A 7 -4.34 -1.11 6.60
N ASN A 8 -3.20 -1.02 5.91
CA ASN A 8 -3.12 -1.18 4.48
C ASN A 8 -2.81 -2.62 4.07
N ASN A 9 -3.25 -3.00 2.87
CA ASN A 9 -2.82 -4.23 2.22
C ASN A 9 -1.47 -4.03 1.53
N TYR A 10 -0.68 -5.09 1.47
CA TYR A 10 0.63 -5.06 0.81
C TYR A 10 0.74 -6.26 -0.13
N GLY A 11 1.31 -6.00 -1.30
CA GLY A 11 1.75 -7.03 -2.23
C GLY A 11 3.27 -7.10 -2.27
N VAL A 12 3.80 -8.26 -2.66
CA VAL A 12 5.24 -8.49 -2.77
C VAL A 12 5.53 -9.55 -3.83
N TRP A 13 6.71 -9.52 -4.42
CA TRP A 13 7.18 -10.63 -5.24
C TRP A 13 7.54 -11.81 -4.33
N VAL A 14 7.07 -13.01 -4.67
CA VAL A 14 7.18 -14.18 -3.76
C VAL A 14 8.64 -14.51 -3.44
N ASP A 15 9.54 -14.38 -4.42
CA ASP A 15 10.98 -14.62 -4.26
C ASP A 15 11.67 -13.65 -3.30
N GLU A 16 11.15 -12.43 -3.13
CA GLU A 16 11.69 -11.47 -2.14
C GLU A 16 11.36 -11.91 -0.71
N PHE A 17 10.17 -12.47 -0.49
CA PHE A 17 9.81 -13.05 0.80
C PHE A 17 10.50 -14.39 1.05
N GLU A 18 10.75 -15.17 0.00
CA GLU A 18 11.57 -16.38 0.07
C GLU A 18 12.99 -16.07 0.58
N ALA A 19 13.65 -15.07 -0.01
CA ALA A 19 14.99 -14.66 0.38
C ALA A 19 15.10 -14.19 1.86
N MET A 20 13.98 -13.81 2.48
CA MET A 20 13.90 -13.35 3.87
C MET A 20 13.34 -14.39 4.85
N ASP A 21 13.03 -15.61 4.39
CA ASP A 21 12.33 -16.64 5.19
C ASP A 21 10.98 -16.15 5.73
N LEU A 22 10.18 -15.54 4.83
CA LEU A 22 8.88 -14.93 5.12
C LEU A 22 7.74 -15.48 4.27
N LEU A 23 7.92 -16.60 3.55
CA LEU A 23 6.86 -17.21 2.73
C LEU A 23 5.61 -17.58 3.52
N ASP A 24 5.78 -17.96 4.78
CA ASP A 24 4.69 -18.24 5.71
C ASP A 24 3.84 -16.99 6.02
N CYS A 25 4.31 -15.79 5.68
CA CYS A 25 3.61 -14.53 5.89
C CYS A 25 2.81 -14.05 4.66
N LEU A 26 2.58 -14.92 3.67
CA LEU A 26 1.69 -14.66 2.53
C LEU A 26 0.34 -15.34 2.77
N ASP A 27 -0.77 -14.63 2.52
CA ASP A 27 -2.12 -15.23 2.64
C ASP A 27 -2.74 -15.63 1.29
N ALA A 28 -2.19 -15.13 0.19
CA ALA A 28 -2.52 -15.54 -1.17
C ALA A 28 -1.34 -15.32 -2.09
N THR A 29 -1.24 -16.15 -3.14
CA THR A 29 -0.20 -16.05 -4.17
C THR A 29 -0.78 -16.34 -5.54
N TRP A 30 -0.29 -15.65 -6.54
CA TRP A 30 -0.59 -15.87 -7.94
C TRP A 30 0.70 -16.21 -8.69
N PRO A 31 0.69 -17.24 -9.56
CA PRO A 31 1.84 -17.61 -10.39
C PRO A 31 2.43 -16.48 -11.24
N GLY A 32 1.64 -15.46 -11.56
CA GLY A 32 2.11 -14.31 -12.31
C GLY A 32 1.31 -13.04 -12.06
N ALA A 33 1.77 -11.97 -12.70
CA ALA A 33 1.15 -10.66 -12.66
C ALA A 33 0.96 -10.13 -14.09
N VAL A 34 -0.09 -9.35 -14.33
CA VAL A 34 -0.34 -8.72 -15.64
C VAL A 34 -0.39 -7.20 -15.52
N VAL A 35 0.18 -6.52 -16.50
CA VAL A 35 0.10 -5.07 -16.67
C VAL A 35 -0.65 -4.77 -17.97
N TYR A 36 -1.70 -3.96 -17.91
CA TYR A 36 -2.37 -3.39 -19.06
C TYR A 36 -1.91 -1.95 -19.22
N VAL A 37 -1.22 -1.66 -20.33
CA VAL A 37 -0.72 -0.31 -20.64
C VAL A 37 -1.83 0.51 -21.30
N ASP A 38 -2.59 -0.13 -22.19
CA ASP A 38 -3.77 0.40 -22.87
C ASP A 38 -4.62 -0.80 -23.35
N ASP A 39 -5.69 -0.55 -24.11
CA ASP A 39 -6.60 -1.61 -24.59
C ASP A 39 -5.94 -2.59 -25.56
N GLN A 40 -4.85 -2.20 -26.21
CA GLN A 40 -4.15 -2.98 -27.23
C GLN A 40 -2.92 -3.69 -26.65
N LYS A 41 -2.30 -3.12 -25.61
CA LYS A 41 -1.02 -3.54 -25.09
C LYS A 41 -1.13 -4.06 -23.66
N LYS A 42 -0.88 -5.36 -23.50
CA LYS A 42 -0.70 -6.02 -22.20
C LYS A 42 0.68 -6.68 -22.10
N LYS A 43 1.21 -6.75 -20.88
CA LYS A 43 2.46 -7.44 -20.55
C LYS A 43 2.22 -8.43 -19.42
N LEU A 44 2.55 -9.70 -19.68
CA LEU A 44 2.59 -10.73 -18.63
C LEU A 44 3.96 -10.69 -17.95
N LEU A 45 3.94 -10.66 -16.62
CA LEU A 45 5.09 -10.79 -15.76
C LEU A 45 5.08 -12.23 -15.22
N GLY A 46 5.95 -13.08 -15.74
CA GLY A 46 6.14 -14.47 -15.29
C GLY A 46 6.87 -14.57 -13.96
N ARG A 47 6.54 -13.69 -13.01
CA ARG A 47 7.10 -13.63 -11.65
C ARG A 47 5.94 -13.75 -10.67
N PRO A 48 5.92 -14.77 -9.79
CA PRO A 48 4.84 -14.93 -8.82
C PRO A 48 4.73 -13.71 -7.89
N TYR A 49 3.48 -13.34 -7.61
CA TYR A 49 3.15 -12.23 -6.73
C TYR A 49 2.31 -12.72 -5.56
N GLY A 50 2.50 -12.16 -4.38
CA GLY A 50 1.81 -12.56 -3.16
C GLY A 50 1.18 -11.38 -2.45
N ARG A 51 0.04 -11.62 -1.79
CA ARG A 51 -0.51 -10.70 -0.80
C ARG A 51 0.01 -11.06 0.58
N VAL A 52 0.44 -10.03 1.31
CA VAL A 52 1.03 -10.18 2.63
C VAL A 52 -0.05 -10.36 3.70
N ASN A 53 0.08 -11.43 4.50
CA ASN A 53 -0.62 -11.56 5.76
C ASN A 53 -0.03 -10.58 6.78
N ARG A 54 -0.52 -9.33 6.76
CA ARG A 54 -0.05 -8.22 7.61
C ARG A 54 -0.07 -8.54 9.10
N LYS A 55 -1.02 -9.36 9.57
CA LYS A 55 -1.12 -9.77 10.98
C LYS A 55 0.00 -10.74 11.35
N GLN A 56 0.20 -11.75 10.51
CA GLN A 56 1.24 -12.76 10.71
C GLN A 56 2.63 -12.19 10.57
N LEU A 57 2.89 -11.39 9.52
CA LEU A 57 4.18 -10.72 9.31
C LEU A 57 4.56 -9.90 10.54
N LYS A 58 3.64 -9.07 11.01
CA LYS A 58 3.86 -8.25 12.19
C LYS A 58 4.09 -9.07 13.46
N SER A 59 3.30 -10.12 13.67
CA SER A 59 3.46 -11.03 14.82
C SER A 59 4.84 -11.69 14.80
N LYS A 60 5.27 -12.24 13.66
CA LYS A 60 6.57 -12.88 13.46
C LYS A 60 7.72 -11.90 13.72
N MET A 61 7.64 -10.68 13.19
CA MET A 61 8.63 -9.62 13.45
C MET A 61 8.71 -9.27 14.94
N MET A 62 7.55 -9.10 15.61
CA MET A 62 7.51 -8.80 17.04
C MET A 62 8.10 -9.93 17.89
N GLN A 63 7.75 -11.18 17.58
CA GLN A 63 8.31 -12.35 18.25
C GLN A 63 9.83 -12.44 18.07
N ARG A 64 10.34 -12.19 16.85
CA ARG A 64 11.80 -12.14 16.59
C ARG A 64 12.48 -11.07 17.45
N CYS A 65 11.88 -9.88 17.60
CA CYS A 65 12.42 -8.85 18.48
C CYS A 65 12.49 -9.31 19.94
N ILE A 66 11.41 -9.90 20.47
CA ILE A 66 11.34 -10.38 21.86
C ILE A 66 12.37 -11.49 22.10
N LEU A 67 12.47 -12.48 21.20
CA LEU A 67 13.42 -13.58 21.31
C LEU A 67 14.88 -13.14 21.28
N ASN A 68 15.17 -12.01 20.63
CA ASN A 68 16.50 -11.40 20.59
C ASN A 68 16.72 -10.32 21.68
N GLY A 69 15.83 -10.23 22.67
CA GLY A 69 16.01 -9.37 23.85
C GLY A 69 15.78 -7.87 23.61
N VAL A 70 15.12 -7.49 22.51
CA VAL A 70 14.76 -6.09 22.24
C VAL A 70 13.90 -5.54 23.38
N GLN A 71 14.32 -4.42 23.96
CA GLN A 71 13.58 -3.73 25.00
C GLN A 71 12.59 -2.74 24.39
N PHE A 72 11.33 -2.81 24.82
CA PHE A 72 10.28 -1.93 24.34
C PHE A 72 9.97 -0.86 25.38
N HIS A 73 10.05 0.40 24.97
CA HIS A 73 9.67 1.53 25.79
C HIS A 73 8.48 2.26 25.15
N GLN A 74 7.35 2.31 25.86
CA GLN A 74 6.10 2.87 25.34
C GLN A 74 6.02 4.38 25.64
N ALA A 75 6.77 5.17 24.89
CA ALA A 75 6.68 6.63 24.92
C ALA A 75 6.87 7.21 23.52
N LYS A 76 6.45 8.47 23.31
CA LYS A 76 6.75 9.18 22.06
C LYS A 76 8.13 9.80 22.18
N VAL A 77 9.02 9.53 21.24
CA VAL A 77 10.26 10.30 21.11
C VAL A 77 9.89 11.68 20.57
N VAL A 78 10.22 12.73 21.33
CA VAL A 78 9.89 14.12 20.97
C VAL A 78 11.05 14.83 20.28
N LYS A 79 12.28 14.42 20.58
CA LYS A 79 13.51 15.03 20.05
C LYS A 79 14.66 14.05 20.08
N VAL A 80 15.57 14.17 19.12
CA VAL A 80 16.89 13.54 19.15
C VAL A 80 17.95 14.64 19.15
N ILE A 81 18.98 14.48 19.98
CA ILE A 81 20.16 15.34 20.02
C ILE A 81 21.35 14.47 19.69
N HIS A 82 22.13 14.86 18.68
CA HIS A 82 23.34 14.16 18.28
C HIS A 82 24.56 14.90 18.82
N GLU A 83 25.44 14.16 19.49
CA GLU A 83 26.79 14.58 19.88
C GLU A 83 27.83 13.77 19.09
N GLU A 84 29.11 14.08 19.29
CA GLU A 84 30.22 13.49 18.54
C GLU A 84 30.29 11.95 18.63
N THR A 85 29.91 11.38 19.79
CA THR A 85 30.05 9.92 20.06
C THR A 85 28.74 9.22 20.42
N LYS A 86 27.65 9.97 20.61
CA LYS A 86 26.37 9.45 21.12
C LYS A 86 25.20 10.31 20.71
N SER A 87 24.02 9.73 20.78
CA SER A 87 22.74 10.38 20.57
C SER A 87 21.87 10.26 21.81
N PHE A 88 21.07 11.29 22.09
CA PHE A 88 20.08 11.30 23.16
C PHE A 88 18.68 11.42 22.60
N LEU A 89 17.83 10.46 22.92
CA LEU A 89 16.41 10.50 22.62
C LEU A 89 15.67 11.04 23.84
N ILE A 90 14.94 12.13 23.67
CA ILE A 90 14.07 12.69 24.71
C ILE A 90 12.67 12.15 24.47
N CYS A 91 12.11 11.49 25.47
CA CYS A 91 10.79 10.89 25.43
C CYS A 91 9.73 11.78 26.11
N SER A 92 8.48 11.66 25.69
CA SER A 92 7.35 12.46 26.19
C SER A 92 7.02 12.25 27.67
N ASP A 93 7.51 11.17 28.26
CA ASP A 93 7.35 10.81 29.68
C ASP A 93 8.52 11.33 30.55
N GLY A 94 9.43 12.11 29.97
CA GLY A 94 10.59 12.69 30.65
C GLY A 94 11.82 11.78 30.66
N VAL A 95 11.71 10.54 30.17
CA VAL A 95 12.86 9.63 30.05
C VAL A 95 13.81 10.12 28.96
N THR A 96 15.12 10.03 29.22
CA THR A 96 16.16 10.25 28.21
C THR A 96 16.91 8.95 27.97
N ILE A 97 16.97 8.52 26.71
CA ILE A 97 17.65 7.28 26.30
C ILE A 97 18.93 7.67 25.55
N GLN A 98 20.07 7.13 25.98
CA GLN A 98 21.33 7.27 25.25
C GLN A 98 21.50 6.12 24.25
N ALA A 99 21.92 6.41 23.02
CA ALA A 99 22.18 5.43 21.98
C ALA A 99 23.39 5.81 21.13
N ALA A 100 24.12 4.82 20.60
CA ALA A 100 25.19 5.05 19.62
C ALA A 100 24.62 5.35 18.22
N VAL A 101 23.51 4.70 17.86
CA VAL A 101 22.83 4.83 16.57
C VAL A 101 21.32 4.94 16.81
N VAL A 102 20.66 5.80 16.03
CA VAL A 102 19.20 5.99 16.06
C VAL A 102 18.65 5.69 14.68
N LEU A 103 17.70 4.74 14.60
CA LEU A 103 16.93 4.45 13.40
C LEU A 103 15.53 5.06 13.55
N ASP A 104 15.22 6.07 12.74
CA ASP A 104 13.87 6.64 12.70
C ASP A 104 12.93 5.74 11.88
N ALA A 105 12.09 4.98 12.58
CA ALA A 105 11.04 4.14 12.00
C ALA A 105 9.63 4.74 12.20
N THR A 106 9.49 6.07 12.22
CA THR A 106 8.21 6.77 12.47
C THR A 106 7.30 6.87 11.23
N GLY A 107 7.68 6.24 10.13
CA GLY A 107 6.98 6.29 8.85
C GLY A 107 6.97 7.70 8.28
N PHE A 108 5.84 8.14 7.73
CA PHE A 108 5.71 9.48 7.12
C PHE A 108 5.61 10.63 8.14
N SER A 109 5.70 10.35 9.44
CA SER A 109 5.54 11.38 10.50
C SER A 109 6.66 12.41 10.53
N ARG A 110 7.83 12.09 9.97
CA ARG A 110 9.00 13.00 9.80
C ARG A 110 9.32 13.83 11.05
N CYS A 111 9.20 13.25 12.23
CA CYS A 111 9.29 14.03 13.47
C CYS A 111 10.72 14.18 14.00
N LEU A 112 11.67 13.33 13.58
CA LEU A 112 13.06 13.37 14.08
C LEU A 112 14.07 13.79 13.02
N VAL A 113 13.76 13.61 11.74
CA VAL A 113 14.66 13.94 10.62
C VAL A 113 14.35 15.35 10.08
N GLN A 114 15.38 16.20 10.05
CA GLN A 114 15.33 17.54 9.45
C GLN A 114 15.87 17.49 8.02
N TYR A 115 15.19 18.19 7.11
CA TYR A 115 15.60 18.31 5.72
C TYR A 115 16.00 19.76 5.44
N ASP A 116 16.98 19.94 4.55
CA ASP A 116 17.48 21.23 4.08
C ASP A 116 16.52 21.94 3.10
N LYS A 117 15.49 21.23 2.62
CA LYS A 117 14.52 21.71 1.64
C LYS A 117 13.11 21.77 2.22
N PRO A 118 12.27 22.72 1.75
CA PRO A 118 10.85 22.75 2.10
C PRO A 118 10.17 21.42 1.77
N TYR A 119 9.34 20.96 2.70
CA TYR A 119 8.62 19.71 2.52
C TYR A 119 7.44 19.91 1.56
N ASN A 120 7.58 19.41 0.33
CA ASN A 120 6.55 19.45 -0.70
C ASN A 120 6.60 18.15 -1.54
N PRO A 121 6.21 17.00 -0.98
CA PRO A 121 6.35 15.70 -1.63
C PRO A 121 5.34 15.54 -2.76
N GLY A 122 5.52 14.50 -3.57
CA GLY A 122 4.39 13.95 -4.33
C GLY A 122 3.52 13.09 -3.41
N TYR A 123 2.32 12.74 -3.82
CA TYR A 123 1.47 11.84 -3.07
C TYR A 123 0.97 10.73 -3.98
N GLN A 124 1.20 9.49 -3.55
CA GLN A 124 0.45 8.34 -4.05
C GLN A 124 -0.86 8.28 -3.26
N VAL A 125 -1.99 8.13 -3.97
CA VAL A 125 -3.31 8.03 -3.36
C VAL A 125 -4.00 6.80 -3.91
N ALA A 126 -4.57 5.97 -3.04
CA ALA A 126 -5.29 4.77 -3.44
C ALA A 126 -6.57 4.58 -2.63
N TYR A 127 -7.59 4.06 -3.30
CA TYR A 127 -8.82 3.59 -2.68
C TYR A 127 -9.05 2.14 -3.06
N GLY A 128 -9.13 1.29 -2.03
CA GLY A 128 -9.22 -0.16 -2.18
C GLY A 128 -10.41 -0.75 -1.44
N ILE A 129 -10.94 -1.86 -1.97
CA ILE A 129 -11.94 -2.68 -1.31
C ILE A 129 -11.57 -4.16 -1.43
N LEU A 130 -11.75 -4.91 -0.35
CA LEU A 130 -11.90 -6.36 -0.41
C LEU A 130 -13.39 -6.65 -0.40
N ALA A 131 -13.89 -7.33 -1.43
CA ALA A 131 -15.33 -7.46 -1.64
C ALA A 131 -15.75 -8.85 -2.10
N GLU A 132 -16.95 -9.23 -1.68
CA GLU A 132 -17.74 -10.26 -2.35
C GLU A 132 -18.51 -9.62 -3.51
N VAL A 133 -18.45 -10.25 -4.68
CA VAL A 133 -19.08 -9.78 -5.92
C VAL A 133 -19.98 -10.87 -6.52
N GLU A 134 -20.87 -10.52 -7.44
CA GLU A 134 -21.60 -11.51 -8.25
C GLU A 134 -20.63 -12.34 -9.10
N GLU A 135 -19.77 -11.66 -9.85
CA GLU A 135 -18.69 -12.22 -10.66
C GLU A 135 -17.68 -11.10 -11.01
N HIS A 136 -16.51 -11.46 -11.52
CA HIS A 136 -15.55 -10.51 -12.08
C HIS A 136 -14.82 -11.09 -13.30
N PRO A 137 -14.31 -10.25 -14.22
CA PRO A 137 -13.70 -10.72 -15.47
C PRO A 137 -12.22 -11.12 -15.33
N PHE A 138 -11.62 -11.00 -14.14
CA PHE A 138 -10.20 -11.26 -13.93
C PHE A 138 -9.88 -12.75 -13.80
N ASP A 139 -8.76 -13.17 -14.39
CA ASP A 139 -8.24 -14.53 -14.29
C ASP A 139 -7.77 -14.86 -12.86
N LEU A 140 -8.01 -16.08 -12.38
CA LEU A 140 -7.65 -16.51 -11.02
C LEU A 140 -6.18 -16.93 -10.86
N ASP A 141 -5.47 -17.18 -11.96
CA ASP A 141 -4.08 -17.64 -11.98
C ASP A 141 -3.05 -16.50 -12.05
N LYS A 142 -3.53 -15.25 -12.08
CA LYS A 142 -2.68 -14.06 -12.09
C LYS A 142 -3.36 -12.92 -11.34
N MET A 143 -2.55 -12.00 -10.84
CA MET A 143 -3.06 -10.74 -10.33
C MET A 143 -2.89 -9.63 -11.38
N VAL A 144 -3.78 -8.63 -11.38
CA VAL A 144 -3.63 -7.44 -12.23
C VAL A 144 -2.80 -6.42 -11.46
N PHE A 145 -1.54 -6.27 -11.86
CA PHE A 145 -0.57 -5.42 -11.18
C PHE A 145 -0.78 -3.95 -11.50
N MET A 146 -1.02 -3.60 -12.76
CA MET A 146 -1.39 -2.23 -13.10
C MET A 146 -2.27 -2.24 -14.34
N ASP A 147 -3.52 -1.81 -14.21
CA ASP A 147 -4.41 -1.61 -15.33
C ASP A 147 -4.64 -0.12 -15.61
N TRP A 148 -3.86 0.41 -16.56
CA TRP A 148 -3.89 1.80 -17.00
C TRP A 148 -4.98 2.10 -18.04
N ARG A 149 -5.76 1.09 -18.46
CA ARG A 149 -6.83 1.31 -19.45
C ARG A 149 -7.86 2.28 -18.90
N ASP A 150 -8.27 3.20 -19.74
CA ASP A 150 -9.25 4.24 -19.40
C ASP A 150 -10.43 4.30 -20.38
N SER A 151 -10.62 3.25 -21.18
CA SER A 151 -11.76 3.05 -22.09
C SER A 151 -13.12 2.97 -21.39
N HIS A 152 -13.11 2.73 -20.07
CA HIS A 152 -14.29 2.83 -19.22
C HIS A 152 -14.78 4.27 -19.04
N LEU A 153 -13.94 5.27 -19.33
CA LEU A 153 -14.26 6.69 -19.26
C LEU A 153 -14.73 7.19 -20.63
N LYS A 154 -15.90 7.81 -20.67
CA LYS A 154 -16.48 8.35 -21.91
C LYS A 154 -15.74 9.62 -22.35
N ASP A 155 -15.45 9.72 -23.64
CA ASP A 155 -14.84 10.92 -24.22
C ASP A 155 -15.73 12.17 -24.02
N GLY A 156 -15.07 13.33 -23.84
CA GLY A 156 -15.74 14.60 -23.60
C GLY A 156 -16.39 14.76 -22.22
N THR A 157 -16.15 13.83 -21.29
CA THR A 157 -16.59 13.96 -19.89
C THR A 157 -15.53 14.58 -19.00
N GLU A 158 -15.95 15.31 -17.97
CA GLU A 158 -15.04 15.88 -16.97
C GLU A 158 -14.16 14.81 -16.29
N LEU A 159 -14.71 13.62 -16.05
CA LEU A 159 -13.97 12.50 -15.45
C LEU A 159 -12.82 12.03 -16.36
N LYS A 160 -13.04 11.95 -17.68
CA LYS A 160 -12.00 11.65 -18.67
C LYS A 160 -10.92 12.74 -18.68
N GLU A 161 -11.32 14.01 -18.69
CA GLU A 161 -10.36 15.14 -18.66
C GLU A 161 -9.53 15.18 -17.37
N ARG A 162 -10.13 14.85 -16.21
CA ARG A 162 -9.41 14.66 -14.95
C ARG A 162 -8.42 13.50 -15.03
N ASN A 163 -8.82 12.36 -15.59
CA ASN A 163 -7.95 11.19 -15.75
C ASN A 163 -6.79 11.45 -16.71
N SER A 164 -7.01 12.14 -17.83
CA SER A 164 -5.93 12.48 -18.77
C SER A 164 -4.86 13.39 -18.17
N ARG A 165 -5.21 14.22 -17.17
CA ARG A 165 -4.26 15.09 -16.47
C ARG A 165 -3.48 14.34 -15.39
N ILE A 166 -4.16 13.51 -14.61
CA ILE A 166 -3.57 12.72 -13.52
C ILE A 166 -4.17 11.32 -13.63
N PRO A 167 -3.54 10.38 -14.37
CA PRO A 167 -4.12 9.06 -14.60
C PRO A 167 -4.11 8.20 -13.35
N THR A 168 -5.12 7.35 -13.23
CA THR A 168 -5.15 6.27 -12.24
C THR A 168 -5.09 4.92 -12.94
N PHE A 169 -4.73 3.90 -12.16
CA PHE A 169 -4.73 2.52 -12.60
C PHE A 169 -5.34 1.62 -11.53
N LEU A 170 -5.83 0.45 -11.95
CA LEU A 170 -6.40 -0.55 -11.03
C LEU A 170 -5.38 -1.65 -10.70
N TYR A 171 -5.26 -1.98 -9.41
CA TYR A 171 -4.82 -3.29 -8.93
C TYR A 171 -6.02 -4.22 -8.75
N ALA A 172 -5.89 -5.48 -9.16
CA ALA A 172 -6.90 -6.51 -8.88
C ALA A 172 -6.25 -7.82 -8.43
N MET A 173 -6.67 -8.33 -7.28
CA MET A 173 -6.18 -9.56 -6.66
C MET A 173 -7.36 -10.52 -6.44
N PRO A 174 -7.65 -11.40 -7.41
CA PRO A 174 -8.81 -12.28 -7.33
C PRO A 174 -8.50 -13.53 -6.50
N PHE A 175 -9.32 -13.80 -5.48
CA PHE A 175 -9.18 -14.97 -4.58
C PHE A 175 -10.08 -16.14 -5.01
N SER A 176 -11.21 -15.82 -5.64
CA SER A 176 -12.16 -16.76 -6.24
C SER A 176 -13.02 -15.99 -7.25
N SER A 177 -13.88 -16.66 -8.02
CA SER A 177 -14.76 -15.99 -8.98
C SER A 177 -15.71 -14.94 -8.37
N THR A 178 -15.91 -14.97 -7.05
CA THR A 178 -16.83 -14.08 -6.33
C THR A 178 -16.17 -13.29 -5.21
N ARG A 179 -14.84 -13.38 -5.03
CA ARG A 179 -14.12 -12.68 -3.95
C ARG A 179 -12.82 -12.09 -4.46
N ILE A 180 -12.68 -10.78 -4.35
CA ILE A 180 -11.60 -10.03 -5.00
C ILE A 180 -11.21 -8.79 -4.19
N PHE A 181 -9.92 -8.47 -4.18
CA PHE A 181 -9.44 -7.15 -3.77
C PHE A 181 -9.21 -6.28 -5.01
N LEU A 182 -9.72 -5.05 -4.97
CA LEU A 182 -9.68 -4.08 -6.05
C LEU A 182 -9.17 -2.77 -5.48
N GLU A 183 -8.21 -2.11 -6.12
CA GLU A 183 -7.69 -0.83 -5.66
C GLU A 183 -7.36 0.10 -6.83
N GLU A 184 -8.08 1.21 -6.93
CA GLU A 184 -7.76 2.27 -7.88
C GLU A 184 -6.68 3.17 -7.26
N THR A 185 -5.61 3.44 -8.00
CA THR A 185 -4.41 4.13 -7.51
C THR A 185 -3.98 5.25 -8.44
N SER A 186 -3.69 6.43 -7.89
CA SER A 186 -2.88 7.48 -8.51
C SER A 186 -1.43 7.28 -8.08
N LEU A 187 -0.54 7.03 -9.05
CA LEU A 187 0.86 6.68 -8.78
C LEU A 187 1.60 7.76 -7.99
N VAL A 188 1.62 8.98 -8.52
CA VAL A 188 2.16 10.14 -7.82
C VAL A 188 1.57 11.42 -8.42
N ALA A 189 1.03 12.27 -7.56
CA ALA A 189 0.52 13.58 -7.95
C ALA A 189 0.93 14.67 -6.95
N ARG A 190 1.02 15.92 -7.42
CA ARG A 190 1.29 17.08 -6.58
C ARG A 190 0.38 18.25 -7.00
N PRO A 191 -0.64 18.63 -6.19
CA PRO A 191 -1.08 17.96 -4.97
C PRO A 191 -1.60 16.53 -5.22
N GLY A 192 -1.72 15.72 -4.17
CA GLY A 192 -2.34 14.41 -4.26
C GLY A 192 -3.79 14.48 -4.76
N LEU A 193 -4.25 13.41 -5.40
CA LEU A 193 -5.65 13.30 -5.83
C LEU A 193 -6.59 13.32 -4.60
N GLN A 194 -7.77 13.90 -4.75
CA GLN A 194 -8.79 13.82 -3.70
C GLN A 194 -9.37 12.41 -3.63
N MET A 195 -9.74 11.96 -2.42
CA MET A 195 -10.26 10.61 -2.21
C MET A 195 -11.58 10.39 -2.97
N GLU A 196 -12.41 11.41 -3.07
CA GLU A 196 -13.69 11.37 -3.79
C GLU A 196 -13.49 11.20 -5.31
N ASP A 197 -12.44 11.81 -5.88
CA ASP A 197 -12.11 11.68 -7.31
C ASP A 197 -11.69 10.25 -7.64
N ILE A 198 -10.83 9.63 -6.81
CA ILE A 198 -10.39 8.25 -7.06
C ILE A 198 -11.52 7.23 -6.84
N GLN A 199 -12.40 7.48 -5.87
CA GLN A 199 -13.61 6.67 -5.65
C GLN A 199 -14.57 6.74 -6.85
N GLU A 200 -14.81 7.92 -7.39
CA GLU A 200 -15.65 8.12 -8.57
C GLU A 200 -15.11 7.34 -9.79
N ARG A 201 -13.79 7.39 -10.01
CA ARG A 201 -13.12 6.64 -11.09
C ARG A 201 -13.24 5.14 -10.90
N MET A 202 -13.04 4.65 -9.67
CA MET A 202 -13.22 3.23 -9.36
C MET A 202 -14.67 2.79 -9.66
N VAL A 203 -15.68 3.56 -9.25
CA VAL A 203 -17.09 3.26 -9.53
C VAL A 203 -17.36 3.18 -11.04
N ALA A 204 -16.84 4.13 -11.82
CA ALA A 204 -16.96 4.11 -13.28
C ALA A 204 -16.34 2.85 -13.89
N ARG A 205 -15.15 2.45 -13.42
CA ARG A 205 -14.46 1.24 -13.86
C ARG A 205 -15.22 -0.03 -13.50
N LEU A 206 -15.67 -0.19 -12.25
CA LEU A 206 -16.41 -1.38 -11.82
C LEU A 206 -17.70 -1.56 -12.61
N LYS A 207 -18.44 -0.46 -12.85
CA LYS A 207 -19.64 -0.47 -13.68
C LYS A 207 -19.35 -0.92 -15.11
N HIS A 208 -18.26 -0.42 -15.70
CA HIS A 208 -17.86 -0.82 -17.05
C HIS A 208 -17.46 -2.31 -17.13
N LEU A 209 -16.79 -2.83 -16.10
CA LEU A 209 -16.40 -4.23 -16.00
C LEU A 209 -17.57 -5.16 -15.61
N GLY A 210 -18.77 -4.63 -15.37
CA GLY A 210 -19.93 -5.41 -14.92
C GLY A 210 -19.82 -5.95 -13.49
N ILE A 211 -18.86 -5.45 -12.70
CA ILE A 211 -18.63 -5.93 -11.33
C ILE A 211 -19.69 -5.33 -10.42
N LYS A 212 -20.53 -6.21 -9.86
CA LYS A 212 -21.54 -5.84 -8.86
C LYS A 212 -21.10 -6.33 -7.49
N VAL A 213 -20.86 -5.39 -6.59
CA VAL A 213 -20.46 -5.64 -5.21
C VAL A 213 -21.68 -6.06 -4.39
N LYS A 214 -21.59 -7.22 -3.73
CA LYS A 214 -22.61 -7.72 -2.78
C LYS A 214 -22.32 -7.22 -1.37
N SER A 215 -21.06 -7.29 -0.95
CA SER A 215 -20.61 -6.88 0.36
C SER A 215 -19.16 -6.41 0.32
N ILE A 216 -18.80 -5.46 1.18
CA ILE A 216 -17.43 -4.98 1.37
C ILE A 216 -16.93 -5.53 2.70
N GLU A 217 -15.87 -6.34 2.65
CA GLU A 217 -15.20 -6.92 3.82
C GLU A 217 -14.19 -5.94 4.43
N GLU A 218 -13.46 -5.19 3.58
CA GLU A 218 -12.49 -4.17 3.98
C GLU A 218 -12.61 -2.94 3.07
N ASP A 219 -12.51 -1.73 3.67
CA ASP A 219 -12.41 -0.43 2.99
C ASP A 219 -11.04 0.18 3.32
N GLU A 220 -10.25 0.44 2.28
CA GLU A 220 -8.88 0.94 2.38
C GLU A 220 -8.74 2.31 1.75
N ARG A 221 -8.20 3.26 2.54
CA ARG A 221 -7.91 4.63 2.12
C ARG A 221 -6.45 4.93 2.39
N CYS A 222 -5.68 5.09 1.33
CA CYS A 222 -4.24 5.20 1.41
C CYS A 222 -3.75 6.53 0.82
N VAL A 223 -2.94 7.26 1.58
CA VAL A 223 -2.23 8.48 1.14
C VAL A 223 -0.79 8.37 1.60
N ILE A 224 0.13 8.21 0.65
CA ILE A 224 1.56 8.03 0.92
C ILE A 224 2.32 9.22 0.33
N PRO A 225 3.01 10.03 1.15
CA PRO A 225 3.93 11.03 0.63
C PRO A 225 5.18 10.35 0.06
N MET A 226 5.53 10.70 -1.18
CA MET A 226 6.66 10.20 -1.96
C MET A 226 7.82 11.19 -1.98
#